data_AF-A0A2V5VU98-F1
#
_entry.id   AF-A0A2V5VU98-F1
#
_cell.length_a   1.000
_cell.length_b   1.000
_cell.length_c   1.000
_cell.angle_alpha   90.00
_cell.angle_beta   90.00
_cell.angle_gamma   90.00
#
_symmetry.space_group_name_H-M   'P 1'
#
loop_
_entity.id
_entity.type
_entity.pdbx_description
1 polymer ?
#
loop_
_entity_poly.entity_id
_entity_poly.type
_entity_poly.pdbx_seq_one_letter_code
_entity_poly.pdbx_strand_id
1 'polypeptide(L)'
;MKFLGFYPEAVVARAQGAGIPPRVPKLGHSLFFGAGGFCVVGVAVFAFVAATDNWLRRQVGEVSAYAVYALLFILLAGALFRRLVIKPAPLFRCYILFALAFLLYSAAWTAAWVSLRNKPGEWLASLVATTALGLTLAKAFDAPKQTFKVIAVLFVTRSAGYFVGEFLHHAISGLPGWLLWGAVYGLGLGGGLGYTLYACQELARERLKTIAPHAPASTMSR
;
A
#
# COMPACT_ATOMS: atom_id res chain seq x y z
N MET A 1 2.18 -7.19 16.03
CA MET A 1 3.14 -7.19 14.91
C MET A 1 4.47 -6.50 15.27
N LYS A 2 4.79 -6.34 16.57
CA LYS A 2 6.01 -5.65 17.01
C LYS A 2 7.29 -6.35 16.53
N PHE A 3 7.28 -7.67 16.33
CA PHE A 3 8.41 -8.43 15.78
C PHE A 3 8.92 -7.93 14.41
N LEU A 4 8.10 -7.24 13.61
CA LEU A 4 8.53 -6.64 12.34
C LEU A 4 9.35 -5.34 12.54
N GLY A 5 9.24 -4.68 13.70
CA GLY A 5 10.05 -3.51 14.04
C GLY A 5 9.71 -2.24 13.26
N PHE A 6 8.43 -2.03 12.94
CA PHE A 6 7.91 -0.80 12.31
C PHE A 6 7.30 0.19 13.30
N TYR A 7 7.20 -0.17 14.58
CA TYR A 7 6.73 0.72 15.64
C TYR A 7 7.76 1.84 15.94
N PRO A 8 7.33 2.99 16.47
CA PRO A 8 8.14 4.21 16.52
C PRO A 8 9.48 4.05 17.22
N GLU A 9 9.52 3.37 18.37
CA GLU A 9 10.74 3.15 19.16
C GLU A 9 11.78 2.35 18.36
N ALA A 10 11.37 1.27 17.69
CA ALA A 10 12.27 0.46 16.87
C ALA A 10 12.77 1.21 15.62
N VAL A 11 11.93 2.04 15.01
CA VAL A 11 12.34 2.86 13.86
C VAL A 11 13.38 3.89 14.29
N VAL A 12 13.16 4.59 15.41
CA VAL A 12 14.09 5.59 15.95
C VAL A 12 15.41 4.95 16.37
N ALA A 13 15.37 3.86 17.15
CA ALA A 13 16.58 3.16 17.59
C ALA A 13 17.42 2.68 16.39
N ARG A 14 16.76 2.13 15.35
CA ARG A 14 17.45 1.69 14.13
C ARG A 14 18.03 2.86 13.34
N ALA A 15 17.35 4.00 13.29
CA ALA A 15 17.86 5.20 12.64
C ALA A 15 19.10 5.76 13.36
N GLN A 16 19.09 5.79 14.68
CA GLN A 16 20.23 6.25 15.48
C GLN A 16 21.43 5.30 15.40
N GLY A 17 21.19 3.99 15.43
CA GLY A 17 22.25 2.97 15.37
C GLY A 17 22.87 2.75 13.99
N ALA A 18 22.33 3.34 12.92
CA ALA A 18 22.78 3.07 11.55
C ALA A 18 23.99 3.90 11.09
N GLY A 19 24.40 4.92 11.85
CA GLY A 19 25.52 5.79 11.49
C GLY A 19 25.32 6.62 10.21
N ILE A 20 24.12 6.59 9.61
CA ILE A 20 23.74 7.29 8.38
C ILE A 20 22.45 8.07 8.67
N PRO A 21 22.31 9.33 8.20
CA PRO A 21 21.11 10.12 8.43
C PRO A 21 19.84 9.39 7.92
N PRO A 22 18.77 9.34 8.74
CA PRO A 22 17.55 8.65 8.34
C PRO A 22 16.86 9.38 7.18
N ARG A 23 16.46 8.63 6.15
CA ARG A 23 15.63 9.18 5.08
C ARG A 23 14.17 9.10 5.49
N VAL A 24 13.60 10.27 5.75
CA VAL A 24 12.19 10.44 6.12
C VAL A 24 11.38 10.85 4.89
N PRO A 25 10.42 10.02 4.41
CA PRO A 25 9.55 10.38 3.30
C PRO A 25 8.65 11.58 3.63
N LYS A 26 8.60 12.57 2.72
CA LYS A 26 7.60 13.65 2.73
C LYS A 26 6.28 13.16 2.14
N LEU A 27 5.18 13.90 2.35
CA LEU A 27 3.86 13.53 1.84
C LEU A 27 3.87 13.40 0.32
N GLY A 28 4.34 14.43 -0.40
CA GLY A 28 4.41 14.42 -1.87
C GLY A 28 5.25 13.25 -2.42
N HIS A 29 6.36 12.90 -1.75
CA HIS A 29 7.17 11.73 -2.10
C HIS A 29 6.37 10.43 -1.93
N SER A 30 5.63 10.31 -0.83
CA SER A 30 4.86 9.11 -0.51
C SER A 30 3.67 8.94 -1.46
N LEU A 31 2.99 10.04 -1.81
CA LEU A 31 1.92 10.05 -2.80
C LEU A 31 2.44 9.72 -4.20
N PHE A 32 3.55 10.33 -4.63
CA PHE A 32 4.13 10.10 -5.94
C PHE A 32 4.57 8.65 -6.13
N PHE A 33 5.37 8.12 -5.21
CA PHE A 33 5.83 6.72 -5.30
C PHE A 33 4.72 5.72 -5.00
N GLY A 34 3.74 6.10 -4.16
CA GLY A 34 2.55 5.30 -3.91
C GLY A 34 1.71 5.18 -5.18
N ALA A 35 1.12 6.28 -5.65
CA ALA A 35 0.25 6.29 -6.82
C ALA A 35 0.99 5.88 -8.10
N GLY A 36 2.13 6.51 -8.42
CA GLY A 36 2.88 6.23 -9.64
C GLY A 36 3.48 4.82 -9.64
N GLY A 37 4.02 4.37 -8.51
CA GLY A 37 4.56 3.02 -8.41
C GLY A 37 3.48 1.95 -8.58
N PHE A 38 2.35 2.08 -7.89
CA PHE A 38 1.26 1.12 -8.03
C PHE A 38 0.52 1.24 -9.35
N CYS A 39 0.53 2.39 -10.03
CA CYS A 39 0.05 2.51 -11.41
C CYS A 39 0.84 1.57 -12.32
N VAL A 40 2.18 1.62 -12.27
CA VAL A 40 3.04 0.72 -13.05
C VAL A 40 2.79 -0.74 -12.69
N VAL A 41 2.69 -1.07 -11.40
CA VAL A 41 2.37 -2.43 -10.96
C VAL A 41 1.00 -2.86 -11.47
N GLY A 42 -0.02 -2.01 -11.37
CA GLY A 42 -1.37 -2.29 -11.83
C GLY A 42 -1.41 -2.57 -13.32
N VAL A 43 -0.78 -1.72 -14.15
CA VAL A 43 -0.64 -1.96 -15.60
C VAL A 43 0.03 -3.30 -15.88
N ALA A 44 1.13 -3.62 -15.20
CA ALA A 44 1.84 -4.89 -15.40
C ALA A 44 0.98 -6.11 -15.03
N VAL A 45 0.29 -6.07 -13.88
CA VAL A 45 -0.58 -7.17 -13.45
C VAL A 45 -1.77 -7.31 -14.39
N PHE A 46 -2.43 -6.22 -14.76
CA PHE A 46 -3.61 -6.30 -15.63
C PHE A 46 -3.27 -6.60 -17.09
N ALA A 47 -2.06 -6.29 -17.56
CA ALA A 47 -1.54 -6.81 -18.82
C ALA A 47 -1.43 -8.35 -18.77
N PHE A 48 -0.91 -8.90 -17.66
CA PHE A 48 -0.85 -10.34 -17.45
C PHE A 48 -2.26 -10.97 -17.38
N VAL A 49 -3.18 -10.35 -16.65
CA VAL A 49 -4.60 -10.79 -16.58
C VAL A 49 -5.21 -10.81 -17.98
N ALA A 50 -5.10 -9.73 -18.74
CA ALA A 50 -5.65 -9.63 -20.09
C ALA A 50 -5.15 -10.75 -21.02
N ALA A 51 -3.89 -11.17 -20.86
CA ALA A 51 -3.29 -12.23 -21.66
C ALA A 51 -3.63 -13.65 -21.18
N THR A 52 -3.93 -13.84 -19.89
CA THR A 52 -3.94 -15.18 -19.26
C THR A 52 -5.24 -15.58 -18.59
N ASP A 53 -6.20 -14.67 -18.35
CA ASP A 53 -7.33 -14.92 -17.44
C ASP A 53 -8.16 -16.16 -17.79
N ASN A 54 -8.60 -16.27 -19.05
CA ASN A 54 -9.38 -17.41 -19.52
C ASN A 54 -8.61 -18.74 -19.43
N TRP A 55 -7.32 -18.72 -19.75
CA TRP A 55 -6.48 -19.91 -19.70
C TRP A 55 -6.23 -20.34 -18.25
N LEU A 56 -5.84 -19.40 -17.39
CA LEU A 56 -5.49 -19.66 -16.01
C LEU A 56 -6.69 -20.19 -15.23
N ARG A 57 -7.87 -19.55 -15.38
CA ARG A 57 -9.10 -20.00 -14.72
C ARG A 57 -9.53 -21.41 -15.12
N ARG A 58 -9.30 -21.81 -16.39
CA ARG A 58 -9.58 -23.18 -16.84
C ARG A 58 -8.63 -24.22 -16.25
N GLN A 59 -7.37 -23.85 -16.03
CA GLN A 59 -6.36 -24.79 -15.51
C GLN A 59 -6.43 -24.98 -14.00
N VAL A 60 -6.55 -23.88 -13.24
CA VAL A 60 -6.40 -23.91 -11.78
C VAL A 60 -7.68 -23.53 -11.01
N GLY A 61 -8.74 -23.17 -11.73
CA GLY A 61 -9.97 -22.65 -11.15
C GLY A 61 -9.89 -21.17 -10.76
N GLU A 62 -11.04 -20.59 -10.45
CA GLU A 62 -11.19 -19.16 -10.16
C GLU A 62 -10.42 -18.71 -8.90
N VAL A 63 -10.54 -19.46 -7.81
CA VAL A 63 -9.89 -19.10 -6.53
C VAL A 63 -8.37 -19.07 -6.67
N SER A 64 -7.79 -20.08 -7.32
CA SER A 64 -6.35 -20.17 -7.55
C SER A 64 -5.85 -19.07 -8.49
N ALA A 65 -6.62 -18.71 -9.51
CA ALA A 65 -6.29 -17.59 -10.40
C ALA A 65 -6.19 -16.26 -9.62
N TYR A 66 -7.14 -16.00 -8.71
CA TYR A 66 -7.05 -14.82 -7.83
C TYR A 66 -5.82 -14.85 -6.91
N ALA A 67 -5.45 -16.02 -6.40
CA ALA A 67 -4.22 -16.19 -5.61
C ALA A 67 -2.97 -15.83 -6.44
N VAL A 68 -2.89 -16.27 -7.70
CA VAL A 68 -1.79 -15.91 -8.62
C VAL A 68 -1.73 -14.39 -8.82
N TYR A 69 -2.86 -13.73 -9.07
CA TYR A 69 -2.90 -12.27 -9.23
C TYR A 69 -2.45 -11.53 -7.97
N ALA A 70 -2.88 -12.02 -6.79
CA ALA A 70 -2.42 -11.45 -5.53
C ALA A 70 -0.91 -11.62 -5.34
N LEU A 71 -0.34 -12.77 -5.70
CA LEU A 71 1.11 -13.00 -5.65
C LEU A 71 1.87 -12.03 -6.58
N LEU A 72 1.38 -11.77 -7.79
CA LEU A 72 2.00 -10.80 -8.69
C LEU A 72 2.04 -9.40 -8.07
N PHE A 73 0.93 -8.94 -7.47
CA PHE A 73 0.91 -7.68 -6.75
C PHE A 73 1.93 -7.66 -5.60
N ILE A 74 1.99 -8.73 -4.79
CA ILE A 74 2.93 -8.85 -3.67
C ILE A 74 4.38 -8.76 -4.14
N LEU A 75 4.74 -9.51 -5.17
CA LEU A 75 6.10 -9.56 -5.70
C LEU A 75 6.54 -8.21 -6.26
N LEU A 76 5.69 -7.60 -7.09
CA LEU A 76 5.99 -6.35 -7.79
C LEU A 76 5.95 -5.12 -6.87
N ALA A 77 4.98 -5.04 -5.96
CA ALA A 77 4.80 -3.87 -5.10
C ALA A 77 5.58 -3.93 -3.77
N GLY A 78 6.07 -5.10 -3.34
CA GLY A 78 6.83 -5.22 -2.08
C GLY A 78 8.10 -4.34 -2.05
N ALA A 79 8.80 -4.20 -3.18
CA ALA A 79 9.96 -3.31 -3.29
C ALA A 79 9.58 -1.81 -3.25
N LEU A 80 8.43 -1.45 -3.83
CA LEU A 80 7.90 -0.09 -3.79
C LEU A 80 7.51 0.30 -2.36
N PHE A 81 6.94 -0.63 -1.61
CA PHE A 81 6.57 -0.42 -0.20
C PHE A 81 7.76 0.09 0.63
N ARG A 82 8.97 -0.45 0.42
CA ARG A 82 10.19 0.01 1.12
C ARG A 82 10.52 1.49 0.86
N ARG A 83 10.15 2.05 -0.30
CA ARG A 83 10.39 3.47 -0.62
C ARG A 83 9.50 4.42 0.20
N LEU A 84 8.39 3.92 0.71
CA LEU A 84 7.38 4.67 1.46
C LEU A 84 7.61 4.63 2.98
N VAL A 85 8.58 3.84 3.44
CA VAL A 85 8.92 3.68 4.87
C VAL A 85 10.18 4.45 5.23
N ILE A 86 10.26 4.98 6.45
CA ILE A 86 11.44 5.65 7.01
C ILE A 86 12.63 4.68 6.97
N LYS A 87 13.73 5.13 6.34
CA LYS A 87 14.97 4.35 6.25
C LYS A 87 15.92 4.71 7.40
N PRO A 88 16.73 3.76 7.89
CA PRO A 88 16.93 2.40 7.35
C PRO A 88 15.74 1.50 7.63
N ALA A 89 15.31 0.70 6.65
CA ALA A 89 14.26 -0.31 6.81
C ALA A 89 14.67 -1.60 6.09
N PRO A 90 14.65 -2.76 6.78
CA PRO A 90 15.04 -4.04 6.19
C PRO A 90 14.03 -4.48 5.14
N LEU A 91 14.52 -4.73 3.91
CA LEU A 91 13.69 -5.06 2.75
C LEU A 91 12.77 -6.26 3.01
N PHE A 92 13.32 -7.32 3.61
CA PHE A 92 12.56 -8.54 3.89
C PHE A 92 11.36 -8.29 4.82
N ARG A 93 11.49 -7.42 5.83
CA ARG A 93 10.37 -7.10 6.73
C ARG A 93 9.31 -6.25 6.03
N CYS A 94 9.71 -5.39 5.09
CA CYS A 94 8.76 -4.65 4.25
C CYS A 94 7.96 -5.60 3.36
N TYR A 95 8.62 -6.61 2.77
CA TYR A 95 7.94 -7.65 1.98
C TYR A 95 6.96 -8.45 2.83
N ILE A 96 7.36 -8.92 4.02
CA ILE A 96 6.46 -9.66 4.91
C ILE A 96 5.24 -8.81 5.29
N LEU A 97 5.47 -7.55 5.68
CA LEU A 97 4.37 -6.66 6.07
C LEU A 97 3.41 -6.43 4.89
N PHE A 98 3.95 -6.11 3.72
CA PHE A 98 3.13 -5.87 2.54
C PHE A 98 2.37 -7.13 2.11
N ALA A 99 3.04 -8.28 2.06
CA ALA A 99 2.42 -9.55 1.74
C ALA A 99 1.28 -9.89 2.69
N LEU A 100 1.50 -9.81 4.00
CA LEU A 100 0.47 -10.07 4.99
C LEU A 100 -0.72 -9.10 4.86
N ALA A 101 -0.43 -7.80 4.74
CA ALA A 101 -1.47 -6.79 4.62
C ALA A 101 -2.29 -6.95 3.33
N PHE A 102 -1.63 -7.26 2.21
CA PHE A 102 -2.29 -7.47 0.94
C PHE A 102 -3.06 -8.79 0.88
N LEU A 103 -2.56 -9.87 1.50
CA LEU A 103 -3.29 -11.13 1.61
C LEU A 103 -4.57 -10.97 2.43
N LEU A 104 -4.49 -10.29 3.58
CA LEU A 104 -5.67 -10.01 4.40
C LEU A 104 -6.67 -9.12 3.66
N TYR A 105 -6.17 -8.11 2.94
CA TYR A 105 -6.96 -7.27 2.05
C TYR A 105 -7.69 -8.10 0.97
N SER A 106 -6.97 -8.96 0.25
CA SER A 106 -7.52 -9.80 -0.81
C SER A 106 -8.52 -10.83 -0.28
N ALA A 107 -8.23 -11.47 0.85
CA ALA A 107 -9.15 -12.42 1.48
C ALA A 107 -10.44 -11.73 1.93
N ALA A 108 -10.33 -10.56 2.57
CA ALA A 108 -11.45 -9.74 2.98
C ALA A 108 -12.31 -9.28 1.79
N TRP A 109 -11.68 -8.84 0.71
CA TRP A 109 -12.36 -8.48 -0.54
C TRP A 109 -13.15 -9.67 -1.09
N THR A 110 -12.48 -10.81 -1.27
CA THR A 110 -13.08 -12.01 -1.87
C THR A 110 -14.24 -12.54 -1.02
N ALA A 111 -14.08 -12.63 0.31
CA ALA A 111 -15.14 -13.11 1.20
C ALA A 111 -16.38 -12.22 1.16
N ALA A 112 -16.21 -10.90 1.20
CA ALA A 112 -17.31 -9.96 1.12
C ALA A 112 -17.99 -9.97 -0.26
N TRP A 113 -17.21 -10.02 -1.34
CA TRP A 113 -17.74 -10.09 -2.70
C TRP A 113 -18.56 -11.36 -2.93
N VAL A 114 -18.04 -12.53 -2.55
CA VAL A 114 -18.70 -13.82 -2.77
C VAL A 114 -20.05 -13.91 -2.04
N SER A 115 -20.23 -13.16 -0.96
CA SER A 115 -21.46 -13.16 -0.16
C SER A 115 -22.65 -12.48 -0.85
N LEU A 116 -22.42 -11.47 -1.69
CA LEU A 116 -23.47 -10.65 -2.30
C LEU A 116 -23.45 -10.65 -3.83
N ARG A 117 -22.27 -10.82 -4.46
CA ARG A 117 -22.04 -10.90 -5.92
C ARG A 117 -22.81 -9.88 -6.75
N ASN A 118 -22.98 -8.68 -6.22
CA ASN A 118 -23.74 -7.58 -6.82
C ASN A 118 -23.09 -6.24 -6.46
N LYS A 119 -23.59 -5.13 -7.01
CA LYS A 119 -22.99 -3.80 -6.79
C LYS A 119 -22.88 -3.40 -5.31
N PRO A 120 -23.90 -3.61 -4.45
CA PRO A 120 -23.74 -3.45 -3.00
C PRO A 120 -22.61 -4.30 -2.40
N GLY A 121 -22.44 -5.53 -2.89
CA GLY A 121 -21.33 -6.42 -2.53
C GLY A 121 -19.95 -5.84 -2.83
N GLU A 122 -19.78 -5.10 -3.94
CA GLU A 122 -18.50 -4.44 -4.27
C GLU A 122 -18.18 -3.29 -3.31
N TRP A 123 -19.21 -2.54 -2.88
CA TRP A 123 -19.05 -1.49 -1.87
C TRP A 123 -18.71 -2.08 -0.51
N LEU A 124 -19.40 -3.13 -0.09
CA LEU A 124 -19.10 -3.85 1.15
C LEU A 124 -17.68 -4.43 1.10
N ALA A 125 -17.32 -5.10 0.00
CA ALA A 125 -15.98 -5.64 -0.19
C ALA A 125 -14.92 -4.53 -0.17
N SER A 126 -15.20 -3.36 -0.76
CA SER A 126 -14.30 -2.21 -0.72
C SER A 126 -14.05 -1.78 0.72
N LEU A 127 -15.11 -1.64 1.52
CA LEU A 127 -15.01 -1.21 2.91
C LEU A 127 -14.29 -2.24 3.79
N VAL A 128 -14.67 -3.51 3.70
CA VAL A 128 -14.09 -4.58 4.53
C VAL A 128 -12.61 -4.79 4.18
N ALA A 129 -12.27 -4.79 2.88
CA ALA A 129 -10.89 -4.96 2.45
C ALA A 129 -10.00 -3.79 2.88
N THR A 130 -10.42 -2.54 2.67
CA THR A 130 -9.62 -1.38 3.10
C THR A 130 -9.55 -1.22 4.61
N THR A 131 -10.58 -1.68 5.33
CA THR A 131 -10.54 -1.81 6.80
C THR A 131 -9.46 -2.80 7.23
N ALA A 132 -9.44 -4.00 6.65
CA ALA A 132 -8.41 -5.01 6.95
C ALA A 132 -6.99 -4.49 6.65
N LEU A 133 -6.81 -3.83 5.50
CA LEU A 133 -5.54 -3.22 5.10
C LEU A 133 -5.11 -2.10 6.06
N GLY A 134 -6.00 -1.16 6.34
CA GLY A 134 -5.75 -0.02 7.22
C GLY A 134 -5.44 -0.44 8.65
N LEU A 135 -6.21 -1.38 9.22
CA LEU A 135 -5.97 -1.94 10.55
C LEU A 135 -4.62 -2.66 10.63
N THR A 136 -4.27 -3.45 9.61
CA THR A 136 -3.00 -4.18 9.58
C THR A 136 -1.81 -3.20 9.58
N LEU A 137 -1.87 -2.17 8.75
CA LEU A 137 -0.82 -1.15 8.68
C LEU A 137 -0.77 -0.30 9.95
N ALA A 138 -1.90 0.23 10.43
CA ALA A 138 -1.96 1.01 11.67
C ALA A 138 -1.40 0.22 12.86
N LYS A 139 -1.71 -1.08 12.96
CA LYS A 139 -1.18 -1.97 14.01
C LYS A 139 0.31 -2.27 13.85
N ALA A 140 0.82 -2.39 12.61
CA ALA A 140 2.23 -2.64 12.35
C ALA A 140 3.12 -1.44 12.74
N PHE A 141 2.63 -0.23 12.49
CA PHE A 141 3.32 1.03 12.80
C PHE A 141 2.97 1.62 14.18
N ASP A 142 2.12 0.94 14.96
CA ASP A 142 1.65 1.38 16.28
C ASP A 142 1.01 2.78 16.27
N ALA A 143 0.12 3.01 15.30
CA ALA A 143 -0.50 4.30 15.01
C ALA A 143 -2.03 4.29 15.21
N PRO A 144 -2.55 3.97 16.41
CA PRO A 144 -3.99 3.81 16.64
C PRO A 144 -4.79 5.08 16.33
N LYS A 145 -4.21 6.25 16.61
CA LYS A 145 -4.82 7.57 16.33
C LYS A 145 -5.08 7.81 14.84
N GLN A 146 -4.31 7.17 13.96
CA GLN A 146 -4.45 7.34 12.51
C GLN A 146 -5.41 6.32 11.89
N THR A 147 -5.85 5.30 12.63
CA THR A 147 -6.61 4.15 12.12
C THR A 147 -7.84 4.56 11.29
N PHE A 148 -8.73 5.37 11.87
CA PHE A 148 -9.94 5.80 11.17
C PHE A 148 -9.61 6.58 9.89
N LYS A 149 -8.66 7.52 10.00
CA LYS A 149 -8.22 8.37 8.89
C LYS A 149 -7.66 7.56 7.73
N VAL A 150 -6.80 6.59 8.02
CA VAL A 150 -6.18 5.77 6.97
C VAL A 150 -7.17 4.80 6.33
N ILE A 151 -8.12 4.25 7.10
CA ILE A 151 -9.20 3.43 6.54
C ILE A 151 -10.07 4.26 5.61
N ALA A 152 -10.48 5.47 6.04
CA ALA A 152 -11.29 6.36 5.22
C ALA A 152 -10.57 6.75 3.92
N VAL A 153 -9.29 7.15 4.00
CA VAL A 153 -8.50 7.49 2.81
C VAL A 153 -8.32 6.29 1.89
N LEU A 154 -7.98 5.11 2.42
CA LEU A 154 -7.88 3.90 1.62
C LEU A 154 -9.20 3.56 0.95
N PHE A 155 -10.31 3.61 1.69
CA PHE A 155 -11.65 3.34 1.15
C PHE A 155 -11.98 4.28 -0.01
N VAL A 156 -11.85 5.60 0.18
CA VAL A 156 -12.18 6.59 -0.85
C VAL A 156 -11.28 6.42 -2.07
N THR A 157 -9.96 6.41 -1.88
CA THR A 157 -8.99 6.37 -3.00
C THR A 157 -9.04 5.06 -3.76
N ARG A 158 -9.12 3.92 -3.06
CA ARG A 158 -9.26 2.61 -3.70
C ARG A 158 -10.60 2.47 -4.40
N SER A 159 -11.71 2.93 -3.79
CA SER A 159 -13.03 2.83 -4.42
C SER A 159 -13.10 3.70 -5.68
N ALA A 160 -12.59 4.93 -5.62
CA ALA A 160 -12.46 5.79 -6.79
C ALA A 160 -11.64 5.10 -7.89
N GLY A 161 -10.46 4.55 -7.56
CA GLY A 161 -9.64 3.82 -8.53
C GLY A 161 -10.33 2.58 -9.12
N TYR A 162 -11.06 1.83 -8.29
CA TYR A 162 -11.77 0.62 -8.71
C TYR A 162 -12.95 0.95 -9.63
N PHE A 163 -13.87 1.81 -9.20
CA PHE A 163 -15.09 2.10 -9.95
C PHE A 163 -14.83 2.95 -11.21
N VAL A 164 -13.86 3.87 -11.17
CA VAL A 164 -13.45 4.60 -12.39
C VAL A 164 -12.73 3.65 -13.36
N GLY A 165 -11.85 2.78 -12.85
CA GLY A 165 -11.22 1.73 -13.67
C GLY A 165 -12.26 0.82 -14.33
N GLU A 166 -13.31 0.48 -13.59
CA GLU A 166 -14.44 -0.30 -14.09
C GLU A 166 -15.20 0.37 -15.20
N PHE A 167 -15.56 1.63 -15.00
CA PHE A 167 -16.20 2.42 -16.03
C PHE A 167 -15.35 2.46 -17.31
N LEU A 168 -14.05 2.72 -17.20
CA LEU A 168 -13.13 2.80 -18.35
C LEU A 168 -12.99 1.47 -19.08
N HIS A 169 -12.93 0.35 -18.36
CA HIS A 169 -12.82 -0.97 -18.97
C HIS A 169 -14.10 -1.40 -19.70
N HIS A 170 -15.26 -1.00 -19.19
CA HIS A 170 -16.52 -1.23 -19.91
C HIS A 170 -16.65 -0.32 -21.13
N ALA A 171 -16.11 0.90 -21.07
CA ALA A 171 -16.13 1.84 -22.18
C ALA A 171 -15.14 1.50 -23.30
N ILE A 172 -14.01 0.84 -22.98
CA ILE A 172 -12.93 0.55 -23.91
C ILE A 172 -12.64 -0.95 -23.90
N SER A 173 -12.90 -1.62 -25.02
CA SER A 173 -12.74 -3.07 -25.13
C SER A 173 -11.26 -3.49 -25.31
N GLY A 174 -11.00 -4.77 -25.00
CA GLY A 174 -9.71 -5.42 -25.26
C GLY A 174 -8.59 -4.99 -24.31
N LEU A 175 -7.35 -5.12 -24.79
CA LEU A 175 -6.14 -4.84 -23.99
C LEU A 175 -6.11 -3.41 -23.44
N PRO A 176 -6.40 -2.33 -24.21
CA PRO A 176 -6.34 -0.97 -23.68
C PRO A 176 -7.27 -0.75 -22.47
N GLY A 177 -8.47 -1.34 -22.47
CA GLY A 177 -9.38 -1.28 -21.34
C GLY A 177 -8.81 -1.90 -20.07
N TRP A 178 -8.17 -3.08 -20.19
CA TRP A 178 -7.51 -3.73 -19.06
C TRP A 178 -6.32 -2.93 -18.53
N LEU A 179 -5.51 -2.34 -19.41
CA LEU A 179 -4.38 -1.51 -19.00
C LEU A 179 -4.86 -0.24 -18.29
N LEU A 180 -5.92 0.41 -18.79
CA LEU A 180 -6.53 1.58 -18.15
C LEU A 180 -7.14 1.22 -16.80
N TRP A 181 -7.82 0.08 -16.68
CA TRP A 181 -8.26 -0.43 -15.39
C TRP A 181 -7.07 -0.52 -14.42
N GLY A 182 -6.00 -1.21 -14.83
CA GLY A 182 -4.83 -1.41 -14.00
C GLY A 182 -4.17 -0.10 -13.57
N ALA A 183 -4.05 0.86 -14.49
CA ALA A 183 -3.50 2.18 -14.21
C ALA A 183 -4.34 2.91 -13.16
N VAL A 184 -5.65 3.02 -13.36
CA VAL A 184 -6.54 3.80 -12.49
C VAL A 184 -6.73 3.14 -11.12
N TYR A 185 -6.88 1.81 -11.10
CA TYR A 185 -6.88 1.03 -9.86
C TYR A 185 -5.57 1.21 -9.09
N GLY A 186 -4.43 1.11 -9.79
CA GLY A 186 -3.10 1.30 -9.23
C GLY A 186 -2.88 2.70 -8.66
N LEU A 187 -3.32 3.74 -9.37
CA LEU A 187 -3.28 5.13 -8.88
C LEU A 187 -4.09 5.30 -7.60
N GLY A 188 -5.33 4.79 -7.57
CA GLY A 188 -6.22 4.87 -6.41
C GLY A 188 -5.66 4.15 -5.19
N LEU A 189 -5.42 2.85 -5.31
CA LEU A 189 -4.88 2.04 -4.21
C LEU A 189 -3.49 2.55 -3.77
N GLY A 190 -2.63 2.87 -4.73
CA GLY A 190 -1.29 3.37 -4.48
C GLY A 190 -1.26 4.72 -3.77
N GLY A 191 -2.13 5.65 -4.17
CA GLY A 191 -2.29 6.94 -3.50
C GLY A 191 -2.73 6.77 -2.05
N GLY A 192 -3.71 5.89 -1.82
CA GLY A 192 -4.16 5.51 -0.49
C GLY A 192 -3.05 4.91 0.37
N LEU A 193 -2.30 3.93 -0.16
CA LEU A 193 -1.16 3.32 0.53
C LEU A 193 -0.04 4.33 0.83
N GLY A 194 0.28 5.20 -0.13
CA GLY A 194 1.26 6.26 0.03
C GLY A 194 0.89 7.20 1.17
N TYR A 195 -0.37 7.63 1.23
CA TYR A 195 -0.89 8.43 2.34
C TYR A 195 -0.86 7.67 3.67
N THR A 196 -1.36 6.44 3.69
CA THR A 196 -1.45 5.61 4.91
C THR A 196 -0.09 5.41 5.55
N LEU A 197 0.92 5.04 4.77
CA LEU A 197 2.27 4.87 5.29
C LEU A 197 2.88 6.18 5.77
N TYR A 198 2.61 7.29 5.07
CA TYR A 198 3.03 8.61 5.54
C TYR A 198 2.40 8.96 6.90
N ALA A 199 1.09 8.73 7.07
CA ALA A 199 0.35 9.07 8.28
C ALA A 199 0.73 8.16 9.46
N CYS A 200 0.80 6.84 9.25
CA CYS A 200 1.13 5.88 10.31
C CYS A 200 2.56 6.07 10.88
N GLN A 201 3.46 6.76 10.17
CA GLN A 201 4.83 7.02 10.62
C GLN A 201 5.02 8.40 11.26
N GLU A 202 3.94 9.13 11.55
CA GLU A 202 3.98 10.50 12.11
C GLU A 202 4.77 10.57 13.42
N LEU A 203 4.46 9.72 14.39
CA LEU A 203 5.14 9.74 15.70
C LEU A 203 6.63 9.41 15.59
N ALA A 204 7.00 8.44 14.74
CA ALA A 204 8.40 8.13 14.47
C ALA A 204 9.13 9.32 13.84
N ARG A 205 8.45 10.03 12.92
CA ARG A 205 8.98 11.22 12.26
C ARG A 205 9.18 12.38 13.23
N GLU A 206 8.23 12.63 14.11
CA GLU A 206 8.32 13.68 15.13
C GLU A 206 9.52 13.44 16.06
N ARG A 207 9.68 12.21 16.56
CA ARG A 207 10.81 11.84 17.42
C ARG A 207 12.16 12.01 16.72
N LEU A 208 12.25 11.66 15.43
CA LEU A 208 13.47 11.88 14.65
C LEU A 208 13.82 13.36 14.46
N LYS A 209 12.82 14.24 14.36
CA LYS A 209 13.05 15.69 14.30
C LYS A 209 13.58 16.24 15.62
N THR A 210 13.06 15.75 16.75
CA THR A 210 13.51 16.22 18.07
C THR A 210 14.93 15.74 18.44
N ILE A 211 15.42 14.68 17.80
CA ILE A 211 16.76 14.12 18.04
C ILE A 211 17.84 14.79 17.18
N ALA A 212 17.50 15.37 16.03
CA ALA A 212 18.45 16.15 15.24
C ALA A 212 18.87 17.38 16.06
N PRO A 213 20.17 17.54 16.44
CA PRO A 213 20.57 18.62 17.32
C PRO A 213 20.19 19.97 16.74
N HIS A 214 19.77 20.89 17.61
CA HIS A 214 20.09 22.30 17.42
C HIS A 214 21.55 22.38 16.98
N ALA A 215 21.80 22.94 15.78
CA ALA A 215 23.15 23.27 15.36
C ALA A 215 23.83 24.02 16.52
N PRO A 216 25.04 23.64 16.94
CA PRO A 216 25.73 24.40 17.97
C PRO A 216 25.81 25.85 17.50
N ALA A 217 25.34 26.76 18.34
CA ALA A 217 25.46 28.19 18.11
C ALA A 217 26.91 28.46 17.72
N SER A 218 27.08 29.02 16.52
CA SER A 218 28.38 29.48 16.03
C SER A 218 29.00 30.35 17.11
N THR A 219 30.02 29.83 17.77
CA THR A 219 30.81 30.59 18.71
C THR A 219 31.50 31.65 17.87
N MET A 220 31.00 32.88 17.95
CA MET A 220 31.70 34.05 17.44
C MET A 220 33.05 34.10 18.17
N SER A 221 34.14 33.79 17.46
CA SER A 221 35.48 34.18 17.89
C SER A 221 35.64 35.68 17.60
N ARG A 222 35.98 36.41 18.65
CA ARG A 222 36.35 37.83 18.64
C ARG A 222 37.59 38.09 17.80
#